data_AF-A0A9P6THS5-F1
#
_entry.id   AF-A0A9P6THS5-F1
#
_cell.length_a   1.000
_cell.length_b   1.000
_cell.length_c   1.000
_cell.angle_alpha   90.00
_cell.angle_beta   90.00
_cell.angle_gamma   90.00
#
_symmetry.space_group_name_H-M   'P 1'
#
loop_
_entity.id
_entity.type
_entity.pdbx_description
1 polymer ?
#
loop_
_entity_poly.entity_id
_entity_poly.type
_entity_poly.pdbx_seq_one_letter_code
_entity_poly.pdbx_strand_id
1 'polypeptide(L)'
;MSRACLTVVLRGLICFLSSVIAIWPAPTTIQQGSQYLTLSSNFTFLYVKDTPSRFWAPPPDLKEAVKETQKFILTDEHQVLVPDRGESLRSVVTSSRSLSKLELKLSANGHIRSITNETRQAPSLRDEAYTLEIKLEPVPEATLTANSSLGFLRGLQSFSQLVYTLPPLLRNDSLVSNRQQLYAIPDGSQRVRYLRAPVSVQDAPSFKWRGLLLDTSRNFFPIPDLKRTIDAMSWAKLNIFHWHIVDAQSWPLQVTNLPLLDQKGAYSPSERYLTHEIQDFIAHANSKGVDVMVEFDTPGHTSVVGDAYPELVACKNFKPWWVYAAEPPSGQLRIMDDRAVELAKQIYTTIAQEVPGTLFSTGGDEVNQKCYGTDKPTQDALTSKNMTLTEALFRFVNQTQQALRAEGKTPVIWEELVLDDNLTLGSDTIVAVWRSSVNARSVLNKGYRIVHAASDFTYLDCGIGEWLGNETDGTSWCDPFKTWQKIYSFNPYTNVSHSQYNQILGGQALLWSEQADPQNLDTLLWPRALAAAEVYWTGAEHSIDGQAPAARNSIEALPRIHDMRYRMVQRKIRATPLQPQYCALRIGECNGPPA
;
A
#
# COMPACT_ATOMS: atom_id res chain seq x y z
N MET A 1 -64.02 -31.85 -19.92
CA MET A 1 -64.56 -31.48 -18.60
C MET A 1 -63.58 -32.07 -17.59
N SER A 2 -62.81 -31.37 -16.76
CA SER A 2 -63.06 -30.10 -16.07
C SER A 2 -61.76 -29.27 -15.91
N ARG A 3 -61.96 -27.97 -15.68
CA ARG A 3 -61.04 -26.83 -15.58
C ARG A 3 -60.09 -26.94 -14.36
N ALA A 4 -58.79 -26.72 -14.53
CA ALA A 4 -58.06 -25.45 -14.32
C ALA A 4 -58.22 -24.82 -12.92
N CYS A 5 -57.14 -24.85 -12.13
CA CYS A 5 -56.88 -23.85 -11.10
C CYS A 5 -55.37 -23.55 -11.11
N LEU A 6 -55.05 -22.37 -11.61
CA LEU A 6 -53.73 -21.82 -11.80
C LEU A 6 -53.35 -21.08 -10.51
N THR A 7 -52.53 -21.68 -9.64
CA THR A 7 -51.98 -20.97 -8.48
C THR A 7 -50.58 -20.50 -8.81
N VAL A 8 -50.50 -19.33 -9.45
CA VAL A 8 -49.27 -18.54 -9.54
C VAL A 8 -48.92 -18.10 -8.12
N VAL A 9 -47.98 -18.80 -7.49
CA VAL A 9 -47.36 -18.31 -6.25
C VAL A 9 -46.41 -17.20 -6.66
N LEU A 10 -46.89 -15.96 -6.46
CA LEU A 10 -46.09 -14.74 -6.48
C LEU A 10 -44.99 -14.88 -5.41
N ARG A 11 -43.82 -15.42 -5.77
CA ARG A 11 -42.59 -15.23 -4.99
C ARG A 11 -42.08 -13.82 -5.28
N GLY A 12 -42.73 -12.83 -4.69
CA GLY A 12 -42.11 -11.54 -4.44
C GLY A 12 -41.04 -11.74 -3.37
N LEU A 13 -39.84 -12.20 -3.76
CA LEU A 13 -38.66 -11.93 -2.95
C LEU A 13 -38.42 -10.43 -3.05
N ILE A 14 -38.95 -9.71 -2.07
CA ILE A 14 -38.36 -8.44 -1.66
C ILE A 14 -36.95 -8.81 -1.19
N CYS A 15 -35.98 -8.75 -2.10
CA CYS A 15 -34.58 -8.71 -1.74
C CYS A 15 -34.44 -7.48 -0.85
N PHE A 16 -34.41 -7.69 0.46
CA PHE A 16 -33.80 -6.74 1.36
C PHE A 16 -32.37 -6.56 0.84
N LEU A 17 -32.14 -5.48 0.10
CA LEU A 17 -30.82 -5.00 -0.26
C LEU A 17 -30.08 -4.84 1.08
N SER A 18 -29.31 -5.85 1.48
CA SER A 18 -28.36 -5.73 2.56
C SER A 18 -27.34 -4.70 2.08
N SER A 19 -27.60 -3.46 2.48
CA SER A 19 -26.71 -2.31 2.29
C SER A 19 -25.33 -2.68 2.80
N VAL A 20 -24.38 -2.77 1.89
CA VAL A 20 -22.98 -3.04 2.19
C VAL A 20 -22.43 -1.90 3.02
N ILE A 21 -21.76 -2.23 4.12
CA ILE A 21 -20.94 -1.28 4.85
C ILE A 21 -19.66 -1.09 4.03
N ALA A 22 -19.63 -0.09 3.16
CA ALA A 22 -18.64 0.04 2.09
C ALA A 22 -17.28 0.62 2.53
N ILE A 23 -16.86 0.39 3.77
CA ILE A 23 -15.56 0.86 4.23
C ILE A 23 -14.48 -0.17 3.86
N TRP A 24 -13.41 0.31 3.24
CA TRP A 24 -12.18 -0.42 2.96
C TRP A 24 -10.94 0.38 3.40
N PRO A 25 -10.03 -0.20 4.22
CA PRO A 25 -10.21 -1.45 4.95
C PRO A 25 -11.39 -1.44 5.92
N ALA A 26 -12.00 -2.60 6.16
CA ALA A 26 -13.01 -2.80 7.19
C ALA A 26 -12.49 -2.33 8.56
N PRO A 27 -13.27 -1.53 9.30
CA PRO A 27 -12.88 -1.12 10.65
C PRO A 27 -12.92 -2.30 11.63
N THR A 28 -12.13 -2.22 12.71
CA THR A 28 -12.18 -3.20 13.81
C THR A 28 -13.59 -3.41 14.35
N THR A 29 -14.34 -2.33 14.53
CA THR A 29 -15.76 -2.39 14.87
C THR A 29 -16.54 -1.35 14.09
N ILE A 30 -17.71 -1.75 13.58
CA ILE A 30 -18.65 -0.85 12.94
C ILE A 30 -20.09 -1.24 13.26
N GLN A 31 -20.88 -0.26 13.67
CA GLN A 31 -22.33 -0.35 13.76
C GLN A 31 -22.93 0.70 12.83
N GLN A 32 -23.88 0.29 12.00
CA GLN A 32 -24.56 1.20 11.08
C GLN A 32 -26.07 0.93 11.08
N GLY A 33 -26.84 1.99 11.29
CA GLY A 33 -28.30 1.96 11.22
C GLY A 33 -28.85 2.02 9.80
N SER A 34 -30.18 2.02 9.72
CA SER A 34 -30.93 1.99 8.45
C SER A 34 -31.50 3.33 8.00
N GLN A 35 -31.40 4.38 8.82
CA GLN A 35 -31.88 5.71 8.46
C GLN A 35 -30.87 6.42 7.55
N TYR A 36 -31.31 7.49 6.90
CA TYR A 36 -30.47 8.30 6.02
C TYR A 36 -30.31 9.71 6.58
N LEU A 37 -29.18 10.33 6.29
CA LEU A 37 -28.94 11.76 6.46
C LEU A 37 -28.44 12.34 5.15
N THR A 38 -28.90 13.55 4.80
CA THR A 38 -28.31 14.33 3.71
C THR A 38 -27.14 15.16 4.25
N LEU A 39 -26.14 15.44 3.43
CA LEU A 39 -25.13 16.43 3.77
C LEU A 39 -25.60 17.81 3.29
N SER A 40 -25.48 18.83 4.15
CA SER A 40 -25.87 20.19 3.79
C SER A 40 -25.01 20.76 2.65
N SER A 41 -25.53 21.75 1.92
CA SER A 41 -24.78 22.49 0.89
C SER A 41 -23.50 23.13 1.44
N ASN A 42 -23.56 23.54 2.70
CA ASN A 42 -22.49 24.19 3.46
C ASN A 42 -21.83 23.23 4.46
N PHE A 43 -21.74 21.94 4.14
CA PHE A 43 -21.11 20.96 5.03
C PHE A 43 -19.66 21.38 5.34
N THR A 44 -19.32 21.43 6.63
CA THR A 44 -18.02 21.95 7.11
C THR A 44 -17.36 21.02 8.12
N PHE A 45 -16.05 21.21 8.30
CA PHE A 45 -15.27 20.53 9.33
C PHE A 45 -14.92 21.53 10.43
N LEU A 46 -15.10 21.15 11.69
CA LEU A 46 -14.78 21.98 12.85
C LEU A 46 -13.79 21.29 13.78
N TYR A 47 -12.83 22.03 14.33
CA TYR A 47 -11.80 21.48 15.23
C TYR A 47 -12.17 21.73 16.69
N VAL A 48 -12.69 20.74 17.39
CA VAL A 48 -13.29 20.90 18.73
C VAL A 48 -12.38 20.32 19.81
N LYS A 49 -12.30 20.98 20.97
CA LYS A 49 -11.66 20.44 22.19
C LYS A 49 -12.72 20.00 23.19
N ASP A 50 -12.39 19.09 24.12
CA ASP A 50 -13.26 18.57 25.20
C ASP A 50 -13.97 19.63 26.08
N THR A 51 -13.69 20.93 25.91
CA THR A 51 -14.40 22.01 26.58
C THR A 51 -15.09 22.92 25.55
N PRO A 52 -16.36 23.32 25.78
CA PRO A 52 -17.21 23.98 24.78
C PRO A 52 -16.78 25.39 24.35
N SER A 53 -15.57 25.85 24.69
CA SER A 53 -15.11 27.22 24.46
C SER A 53 -13.71 27.36 23.85
N ARG A 54 -13.03 26.28 23.41
CA ARG A 54 -11.73 26.40 22.72
C ARG A 54 -11.63 25.47 21.50
N PHE A 55 -11.53 26.07 20.32
CA PHE A 55 -11.02 25.38 19.12
C PHE A 55 -9.53 25.10 19.30
N TRP A 56 -9.03 23.96 18.84
CA TRP A 56 -7.59 23.71 18.76
C TRP A 56 -7.07 24.12 17.38
N ALA A 57 -5.78 24.47 17.30
CA ALA A 57 -5.14 24.85 16.05
C ALA A 57 -4.50 23.62 15.39
N PRO A 58 -5.10 23.05 14.33
CA PRO A 58 -4.53 21.90 13.65
C PRO A 58 -3.26 22.27 12.87
N PRO A 59 -2.31 21.33 12.73
CA PRO A 59 -1.14 21.54 11.91
C PRO A 59 -1.52 21.73 10.43
N PRO A 60 -0.67 22.39 9.62
CA PRO A 60 -1.00 22.72 8.23
C PRO A 60 -1.35 21.51 7.35
N ASP A 61 -0.62 20.40 7.50
CA ASP A 61 -0.86 19.19 6.71
C ASP A 61 -2.19 18.49 7.08
N LEU A 62 -2.59 18.51 8.36
CA LEU A 62 -3.93 18.05 8.75
C LEU A 62 -5.04 18.97 8.20
N LYS A 63 -4.83 20.29 8.15
CA LYS A 63 -5.78 21.20 7.47
C LYS A 63 -5.93 20.85 6.00
N GLU A 64 -4.84 20.51 5.34
CA GLU A 64 -4.85 20.12 3.93
C GLU A 64 -5.56 18.77 3.73
N ALA A 65 -5.33 17.77 4.58
CA ALA A 65 -6.07 16.51 4.56
C ALA A 65 -7.59 16.71 4.76
N VAL A 66 -7.99 17.64 5.63
CA VAL A 66 -9.41 18.01 5.80
C VAL A 66 -9.98 18.67 4.55
N LYS A 67 -9.26 19.61 3.94
CA LYS A 67 -9.70 20.25 2.68
C LYS A 67 -9.80 19.25 1.53
N GLU A 68 -8.84 18.34 1.43
CA GLU A 68 -8.86 17.28 0.43
C GLU A 68 -10.06 16.35 0.64
N THR A 69 -10.35 15.96 1.88
CA THR A 69 -11.54 15.19 2.22
C THR A 69 -12.81 15.95 1.85
N GLN A 70 -12.88 17.25 2.14
CA GLN A 70 -13.99 18.11 1.74
C GLN A 70 -14.15 18.16 0.22
N LYS A 71 -13.03 18.29 -0.51
CA LYS A 71 -13.00 18.24 -1.97
C LYS A 71 -13.58 16.92 -2.47
N PHE A 72 -13.12 15.76 -1.97
CA PHE A 72 -13.65 14.46 -2.38
C PHE A 72 -15.13 14.29 -2.07
N ILE A 73 -15.59 14.70 -0.89
CA ILE A 73 -17.04 14.70 -0.59
C ILE A 73 -17.81 15.49 -1.65
N LEU A 74 -17.28 16.63 -2.10
CA LEU A 74 -17.92 17.50 -3.08
C LEU A 74 -17.73 17.03 -4.54
N THR A 75 -16.64 16.36 -4.88
CA THR A 75 -16.34 15.99 -6.27
C THR A 75 -16.61 14.54 -6.61
N ASP A 76 -16.58 13.63 -5.62
CA ASP A 76 -16.88 12.22 -5.84
C ASP A 76 -18.38 12.08 -6.14
N GLU A 77 -18.70 11.62 -7.34
CA GLU A 77 -20.06 11.30 -7.78
C GLU A 77 -20.36 9.82 -7.54
N HIS A 78 -19.79 9.25 -6.49
CA HIS A 78 -19.90 7.83 -6.19
C HIS A 78 -21.32 7.50 -5.75
N GLN A 79 -21.98 6.69 -6.56
CA GLN A 79 -23.33 6.17 -6.33
C GLN A 79 -23.23 4.79 -5.71
N VAL A 80 -24.24 4.42 -4.93
CA VAL A 80 -24.37 3.05 -4.45
C VAL A 80 -24.35 2.05 -5.62
N LEU A 81 -23.64 0.94 -5.46
CA LEU A 81 -23.46 -0.08 -6.49
C LEU A 81 -24.69 -1.01 -6.57
N VAL A 82 -25.81 -0.45 -7.01
CA VAL A 82 -27.07 -1.15 -7.31
C VAL A 82 -27.57 -0.76 -8.70
N PRO A 83 -28.47 -1.52 -9.36
CA PRO A 83 -28.79 -1.32 -10.77
C PRO A 83 -29.35 0.06 -11.11
N ASP A 84 -30.17 0.63 -10.21
CA ASP A 84 -30.78 1.95 -10.34
C ASP A 84 -29.91 3.09 -9.76
N ARG A 85 -28.69 2.77 -9.30
CA ARG A 85 -27.75 3.69 -8.68
C ARG A 85 -28.28 4.42 -7.45
N GLY A 86 -29.29 3.87 -6.79
CA GLY A 86 -29.92 4.48 -5.62
C GLY A 86 -31.08 5.42 -5.95
N GLU A 87 -31.59 5.44 -7.18
CA GLU A 87 -32.79 6.20 -7.54
C GLU A 87 -33.99 5.85 -6.65
N SER A 88 -34.18 4.56 -6.35
CA SER A 88 -35.20 4.08 -5.39
C SER A 88 -35.09 4.69 -3.99
N LEU A 89 -33.90 5.18 -3.62
CA LEU A 89 -33.67 5.86 -2.33
C LEU A 89 -34.00 7.35 -2.37
N ARG A 90 -34.30 7.95 -3.53
CA ARG A 90 -34.44 9.40 -3.68
C ARG A 90 -35.48 10.00 -2.75
N SER A 91 -36.68 9.41 -2.68
CA SER A 91 -37.78 9.95 -1.85
C SER A 91 -37.42 9.96 -0.36
N VAL A 92 -36.85 8.85 0.15
CA VAL A 92 -36.46 8.75 1.56
C VAL A 92 -35.24 9.63 1.87
N VAL A 93 -34.26 9.69 0.98
CA VAL A 93 -33.04 10.50 1.17
C VAL A 93 -33.37 11.99 1.12
N THR A 94 -34.16 12.47 0.14
CA THR A 94 -34.47 13.91 -0.01
C THR A 94 -35.37 14.45 1.11
N SER A 95 -36.14 13.59 1.78
CA SER A 95 -36.93 13.94 2.97
C SER A 95 -36.16 13.76 4.29
N SER A 96 -34.92 13.26 4.25
CA SER A 96 -34.11 13.01 5.45
C SER A 96 -33.55 14.29 6.06
N ARG A 97 -33.30 14.25 7.37
CA ARG A 97 -32.62 15.33 8.11
C ARG A 97 -31.21 15.56 7.54
N SER A 98 -30.70 16.78 7.71
CA SER A 98 -29.39 17.16 7.19
C SER A 98 -28.32 17.19 8.29
N LEU A 99 -27.15 16.62 7.99
CA LEU A 99 -25.92 16.76 8.73
C LEU A 99 -25.12 17.93 8.15
N SER A 100 -24.78 18.91 8.98
CA SER A 100 -24.14 20.16 8.53
C SER A 100 -22.63 20.24 8.81
N LYS A 101 -22.11 19.37 9.67
CA LYS A 101 -20.70 19.40 10.07
C LYS A 101 -20.17 18.04 10.52
N LEU A 102 -18.85 17.86 10.40
CA LEU A 102 -18.08 16.86 11.13
C LEU A 102 -17.14 17.56 12.13
N GLU A 103 -17.26 17.22 13.40
CA GLU A 103 -16.38 17.75 14.44
C GLU A 103 -15.17 16.85 14.64
N LEU A 104 -13.97 17.38 14.43
CA LEU A 104 -12.70 16.73 14.74
C LEU A 104 -12.34 17.04 16.19
N LYS A 105 -12.54 16.05 17.05
CA LYS A 105 -12.37 16.15 18.49
C LYS A 105 -11.05 15.51 18.92
N LEU A 106 -10.14 16.32 19.47
CA LEU A 106 -8.92 15.78 20.07
C LEU A 106 -9.25 15.19 21.45
N SER A 107 -8.88 13.94 21.70
CA SER A 107 -9.07 13.30 23.01
C SER A 107 -8.34 14.05 24.13
N ALA A 108 -8.83 13.95 25.37
CA ALA A 108 -8.28 14.67 26.54
C ALA A 108 -6.75 14.54 26.72
N ASN A 109 -6.18 13.37 26.42
CA ASN A 109 -4.74 13.07 26.52
C ASN A 109 -4.01 13.09 25.15
N GLY A 110 -4.70 13.51 24.09
CA GLY A 110 -4.13 13.54 22.74
C GLY A 110 -3.08 14.63 22.59
N HIS A 111 -1.96 14.28 21.94
CA HIS A 111 -0.91 15.23 21.59
C HIS A 111 -0.81 15.32 20.07
N ILE A 112 -1.26 16.44 19.50
CA ILE A 112 -1.24 16.61 18.06
C ILE A 112 0.14 17.10 17.56
N ARG A 113 0.73 16.37 16.61
CA ARG A 113 1.86 16.82 15.80
C ARG A 113 1.40 16.88 14.34
N SER A 114 2.21 17.45 13.43
CA SER A 114 1.91 17.35 12.00
C SER A 114 1.86 15.88 11.57
N ILE A 115 1.04 15.56 10.56
CA ILE A 115 0.99 14.20 9.96
C ILE A 115 2.41 13.77 9.60
N THR A 116 3.16 14.68 8.99
CA THR A 116 4.55 14.49 8.59
C THR A 116 5.45 14.06 9.76
N ASN A 117 5.34 14.72 10.92
CA ASN A 117 6.18 14.41 12.08
C ASN A 117 5.78 13.09 12.75
N GLU A 118 4.51 12.69 12.66
CA GLU A 118 4.03 11.41 13.15
C GLU A 118 4.46 10.26 12.23
N THR A 119 4.35 10.44 10.91
CA THR A 119 4.77 9.46 9.90
C THR A 119 6.25 9.10 10.01
N ARG A 120 7.13 10.07 10.29
CA ARG A 120 8.59 9.85 10.36
C ARG A 120 9.06 9.07 11.59
N GLN A 121 8.20 8.86 12.60
CA GLN A 121 8.55 8.07 13.76
C GLN A 121 8.63 6.59 13.41
N ALA A 122 9.35 5.79 14.21
CA ALA A 122 9.35 4.34 14.07
C ALA A 122 7.90 3.80 14.06
N PRO A 123 7.56 2.81 13.21
CA PRO A 123 6.19 2.32 13.07
C PRO A 123 5.49 1.95 14.38
N SER A 124 6.23 1.42 15.36
CA SER A 124 5.70 1.06 16.68
C SER A 124 5.22 2.24 17.53
N LEU A 125 5.68 3.46 17.24
CA LEU A 125 5.33 4.68 17.96
C LEU A 125 4.15 5.44 17.33
N ARG A 126 3.68 5.00 16.16
CA ARG A 126 2.59 5.64 15.43
C ARG A 126 1.23 5.24 16.03
N ASP A 127 0.48 6.23 16.50
CA ASP A 127 -0.94 6.08 16.86
C ASP A 127 -1.80 6.42 15.65
N GLU A 128 -2.56 5.45 15.15
CA GLU A 128 -3.44 5.59 13.99
C GLU A 128 -4.90 5.32 14.36
N ALA A 129 -5.20 5.23 15.66
CA ALA A 129 -6.52 4.90 16.17
C ALA A 129 -7.47 6.10 16.10
N TYR A 130 -8.75 5.82 15.85
CA TYR A 130 -9.81 6.82 15.84
C TYR A 130 -11.17 6.22 16.18
N THR A 131 -12.12 7.09 16.55
CA THR A 131 -13.54 6.76 16.62
C THR A 131 -14.35 7.71 15.76
N LEU A 132 -15.35 7.20 15.05
CA LEU A 132 -16.26 8.00 14.23
C LEU A 132 -17.70 7.71 14.65
N GLU A 133 -18.36 8.73 15.16
CA GLU A 133 -19.75 8.69 15.64
C GLU A 133 -20.62 9.59 14.78
N ILE A 134 -21.74 9.08 14.29
CA ILE A 134 -22.81 9.83 13.63
C ILE A 134 -24.11 9.50 14.35
N LYS A 135 -24.64 10.46 15.11
CA LYS A 135 -25.86 10.31 15.92
C LYS A 135 -27.03 11.01 15.24
N LEU A 136 -28.24 10.56 15.55
CA LEU A 136 -29.48 11.12 14.99
C LEU A 136 -30.18 12.11 15.95
N GLU A 137 -30.08 11.86 17.26
CA GLU A 137 -30.86 12.56 18.28
C GLU A 137 -29.97 13.28 19.30
N PRO A 138 -30.40 14.46 19.81
CA PRO A 138 -31.62 15.21 19.46
C PRO A 138 -31.51 15.94 18.10
N VAL A 139 -30.29 16.16 17.61
CA VAL A 139 -29.98 16.67 16.27
C VAL A 139 -28.88 15.82 15.63
N PRO A 140 -28.83 15.71 14.28
CA PRO A 140 -27.77 14.97 13.64
C PRO A 140 -26.40 15.59 13.94
N GLU A 141 -25.53 14.81 14.55
CA GLU A 141 -24.19 15.21 14.95
C GLU A 141 -23.19 14.16 14.47
N ALA A 142 -22.08 14.61 13.90
CA ALA A 142 -20.97 13.74 13.54
C ALA A 142 -19.70 14.19 14.25
N THR A 143 -19.00 13.25 14.86
CA THR A 143 -17.75 13.48 15.58
C THR A 143 -16.73 12.44 15.19
N LEU A 144 -15.56 12.89 14.78
CA LEU A 144 -14.35 12.09 14.60
C LEU A 144 -13.42 12.39 15.76
N THR A 145 -13.12 11.40 16.60
CA THR A 145 -12.21 11.55 17.75
C THR A 145 -10.91 10.78 17.49
N ALA A 146 -9.77 11.40 17.78
CA ALA A 146 -8.46 10.76 17.68
C ALA A 146 -7.46 11.37 18.66
N ASN A 147 -6.37 10.65 18.93
CA ASN A 147 -5.27 11.13 19.77
C ASN A 147 -4.14 11.79 18.97
N SER A 148 -4.13 11.61 17.64
CA SER A 148 -3.03 11.93 16.74
C SER A 148 -3.55 12.45 15.38
N SER A 149 -2.68 13.12 14.61
CA SER A 149 -3.02 13.56 13.26
C SER A 149 -3.19 12.38 12.30
N LEU A 150 -2.43 11.30 12.49
CA LEU A 150 -2.61 10.06 11.72
C LEU A 150 -3.99 9.44 11.98
N GLY A 151 -4.45 9.36 13.23
CA GLY A 151 -5.79 8.88 13.55
C GLY A 151 -6.88 9.70 12.87
N PHE A 152 -6.76 11.04 12.89
CA PHE A 152 -7.66 11.91 12.12
C PHE A 152 -7.61 11.62 10.62
N LEU A 153 -6.42 11.46 10.03
CA LEU A 153 -6.27 11.13 8.61
C LEU A 153 -6.98 9.82 8.25
N ARG A 154 -6.82 8.76 9.06
CA ARG A 154 -7.50 7.47 8.84
C ARG A 154 -9.02 7.59 8.98
N GLY A 155 -9.50 8.32 9.97
CA GLY A 155 -10.91 8.52 10.19
C GLY A 155 -11.60 9.41 9.16
N LEU A 156 -10.92 10.44 8.65
CA LEU A 156 -11.38 11.25 7.52
C LEU A 156 -11.58 10.39 6.27
N GLN A 157 -10.64 9.47 6.00
CA GLN A 157 -10.76 8.53 4.90
C GLN A 157 -11.98 7.62 5.07
N SER A 158 -12.20 7.05 6.26
CA SER A 158 -13.40 6.24 6.55
C SER A 158 -14.70 7.03 6.43
N PHE A 159 -14.73 8.28 6.91
CA PHE A 159 -15.91 9.15 6.75
C PHE A 159 -16.23 9.41 5.27
N SER A 160 -15.22 9.67 4.43
CA SER A 160 -15.43 9.92 3.00
C SER A 160 -16.07 8.74 2.27
N GLN A 161 -15.79 7.51 2.70
CA GLN A 161 -16.34 6.27 2.12
C GLN A 161 -17.79 6.01 2.52
N LEU A 162 -18.30 6.66 3.56
CA LEU A 162 -19.71 6.58 3.95
C LEU A 162 -20.62 7.46 3.09
N VAL A 163 -20.05 8.43 2.37
CA VAL A 163 -20.81 9.40 1.57
C VAL A 163 -21.06 8.84 0.16
N TYR A 164 -22.32 8.90 -0.25
CA TYR A 164 -22.80 8.61 -1.59
C TYR A 164 -23.52 9.80 -2.19
N THR A 165 -23.64 9.80 -3.51
CA THR A 165 -24.36 10.81 -4.28
C THR A 165 -25.56 10.16 -4.97
N LEU A 166 -26.75 10.75 -4.84
CA LEU A 166 -27.92 10.31 -5.63
C LEU A 166 -27.66 10.54 -7.13
N PRO A 167 -28.24 9.71 -8.02
CA PRO A 167 -28.10 9.93 -9.46
C PRO A 167 -28.64 11.31 -9.88
N PRO A 168 -28.16 11.90 -11.00
CA PRO A 168 -28.77 13.10 -11.55
C PRO A 168 -30.26 12.85 -11.84
N LEU A 169 -31.09 13.89 -11.65
CA LEU A 169 -32.43 13.89 -12.23
C LEU A 169 -32.28 13.91 -13.75
N LEU A 170 -32.82 12.90 -14.42
CA LEU A 170 -32.86 12.87 -15.88
C LEU A 170 -33.75 14.02 -16.37
N ARG A 171 -33.26 14.79 -17.35
CA ARG A 171 -34.13 15.74 -18.07
C ARG A 171 -35.17 14.95 -18.86
N ASN A 172 -36.35 15.54 -19.06
CA ASN A 172 -37.41 14.95 -19.88
C ASN A 172 -36.87 14.66 -21.30
N ASP A 173 -36.97 13.41 -21.73
CA ASP A 173 -36.36 12.82 -22.94
C ASP A 173 -36.73 13.58 -24.23
N SER A 174 -37.85 14.29 -24.20
CA SER A 174 -38.44 15.05 -25.30
C SER A 174 -37.75 16.40 -25.62
N LEU A 175 -36.76 16.83 -24.82
CA LEU A 175 -36.11 18.15 -24.97
C LEU A 175 -34.59 18.07 -25.23
N VAL A 176 -34.06 16.89 -25.58
CA VAL A 176 -32.62 16.64 -25.56
C VAL A 176 -32.08 16.35 -26.96
N SER A 177 -31.16 17.19 -27.44
CA SER A 177 -30.58 17.09 -28.79
C SER A 177 -29.38 16.15 -28.89
N ASN A 178 -28.77 15.77 -27.76
CA ASN A 178 -27.70 14.77 -27.70
C ASN A 178 -27.66 14.02 -26.35
N ARG A 179 -27.04 12.84 -26.33
CA ARG A 179 -26.98 11.95 -25.15
C ARG A 179 -26.20 12.56 -23.97
N GLN A 180 -25.29 13.51 -24.22
CA GLN A 180 -24.56 14.23 -23.17
C GLN A 180 -25.46 15.19 -22.38
N GLN A 181 -26.48 15.78 -23.01
CA GLN A 181 -27.47 16.66 -22.34
C GLN A 181 -28.48 15.89 -21.48
N LEU A 182 -28.68 14.57 -21.70
CA LEU A 182 -29.59 13.72 -20.93
C LEU A 182 -29.08 13.48 -19.49
N TYR A 183 -27.75 13.40 -19.36
CA TYR A 183 -27.04 13.24 -18.09
C TYR A 183 -26.40 14.55 -17.59
N ALA A 184 -26.50 15.63 -18.38
CA ALA A 184 -26.10 16.95 -17.95
C ALA A 184 -27.06 17.45 -16.88
N ILE A 185 -26.51 17.62 -15.68
CA ILE A 185 -27.15 18.38 -14.61
C ILE A 185 -27.54 19.75 -15.19
N PRO A 186 -28.77 20.25 -15.00
CA PRO A 186 -29.00 21.68 -15.13
C PRO A 186 -27.96 22.45 -14.33
N ASP A 187 -27.26 23.38 -14.98
CA ASP A 187 -26.32 24.28 -14.32
C ASP A 187 -26.99 24.88 -13.09
N GLY A 188 -26.39 24.68 -11.91
CA GLY A 188 -26.93 25.12 -10.62
C GLY A 188 -27.83 24.14 -9.84
N SER A 189 -28.20 22.94 -10.35
CA SER A 189 -28.96 21.98 -9.51
C SER A 189 -28.05 21.20 -8.55
N GLN A 190 -28.37 21.23 -7.26
CA GLN A 190 -27.49 20.73 -6.20
C GLN A 190 -27.44 19.19 -6.16
N ARG A 191 -26.23 18.62 -6.25
CA ARG A 191 -26.00 17.18 -5.98
C ARG A 191 -26.44 16.83 -4.56
N VAL A 192 -27.33 15.85 -4.42
CA VAL A 192 -27.78 15.34 -3.11
C VAL A 192 -26.80 14.28 -2.63
N ARG A 193 -26.02 14.63 -1.61
CA ARG A 193 -25.09 13.73 -0.93
C ARG A 193 -25.73 13.19 0.33
N TYR A 194 -25.51 11.92 0.61
CA TYR A 194 -26.15 11.25 1.72
C TYR A 194 -25.29 10.12 2.28
N LEU A 195 -25.62 9.71 3.50
CA LEU A 195 -25.04 8.55 4.18
C LEU A 195 -26.11 7.84 5.01
N ARG A 196 -25.82 6.60 5.43
CA ARG A 196 -26.65 5.85 6.39
C ARG A 196 -26.23 6.16 7.82
N ALA A 197 -27.20 6.20 8.73
CA ALA A 197 -27.02 6.57 10.14
C ALA A 197 -27.98 5.81 11.08
N PRO A 198 -27.71 5.75 12.40
CA PRO A 198 -26.47 6.18 13.06
C PRO A 198 -25.25 5.36 12.62
N VAL A 199 -24.05 5.89 12.85
CA VAL A 199 -22.78 5.19 12.63
C VAL A 199 -21.96 5.26 13.91
N SER A 200 -21.38 4.14 14.32
CA SER A 200 -20.38 4.07 15.39
C SER A 200 -19.23 3.20 14.89
N VAL A 201 -18.04 3.79 14.78
CA VAL A 201 -16.81 3.12 14.37
C VAL A 201 -15.77 3.31 15.46
N GLN A 202 -15.11 2.22 15.87
CA GLN A 202 -13.88 2.26 16.63
C GLN A 202 -12.86 1.43 15.87
N ASP A 203 -11.72 2.02 15.57
CA ASP A 203 -10.80 1.45 14.58
C ASP A 203 -9.35 1.80 14.88
N ALA A 204 -8.49 0.81 14.68
CA ALA A 204 -7.04 0.92 14.75
C ALA A 204 -6.41 -0.23 13.93
N PRO A 205 -5.23 -0.03 13.33
CA PRO A 205 -4.60 -1.10 12.57
C PRO A 205 -4.04 -2.20 13.49
N SER A 206 -4.26 -3.46 13.12
CA SER A 206 -3.67 -4.64 13.76
C SER A 206 -2.16 -4.72 13.60
N PHE A 207 -1.63 -4.28 12.46
CA PHE A 207 -0.19 -4.23 12.20
C PHE A 207 0.29 -2.81 11.93
N LYS A 208 1.47 -2.49 12.46
CA LYS A 208 2.10 -1.16 12.31
C LYS A 208 2.81 -0.99 10.96
N TRP A 209 3.15 -2.10 10.28
CA TRP A 209 3.73 -2.10 8.94
C TRP A 209 2.71 -2.54 7.89
N ARG A 210 2.34 -1.63 6.98
CA ARG A 210 1.41 -1.91 5.87
C ARG A 210 1.99 -1.31 4.60
N GLY A 211 2.82 -2.10 3.95
CA GLY A 211 3.73 -1.61 2.92
C GLY A 211 3.24 -1.83 1.48
N LEU A 212 3.83 -1.07 0.57
CA LEU A 212 3.84 -1.33 -0.85
C LEU A 212 5.26 -1.11 -1.38
N LEU A 213 5.85 -2.13 -2.00
CA LEU A 213 7.10 -2.00 -2.75
C LEU A 213 6.81 -1.61 -4.19
N LEU A 214 7.54 -0.61 -4.68
CA LEU A 214 7.64 -0.32 -6.11
C LEU A 214 9.11 -0.25 -6.50
N ASP A 215 9.48 -1.10 -7.46
CA ASP A 215 10.74 -1.04 -8.16
C ASP A 215 10.67 0.03 -9.25
N THR A 216 11.70 0.88 -9.28
CA THR A 216 11.84 1.97 -10.26
C THR A 216 13.18 1.94 -11.00
N SER A 217 13.88 0.82 -10.88
CA SER A 217 15.17 0.57 -11.53
C SER A 217 15.01 -0.25 -12.81
N ARG A 218 14.29 -1.39 -12.77
CA ARG A 218 14.07 -2.21 -13.98
C ARG A 218 13.30 -1.43 -15.05
N ASN A 219 12.39 -0.54 -14.64
CA ASN A 219 11.80 0.48 -15.49
C ASN A 219 11.59 1.78 -14.67
N PHE A 220 11.73 2.93 -15.33
CA PHE A 220 11.60 4.24 -14.68
C PHE A 220 10.14 4.66 -14.49
N PHE A 221 9.83 5.30 -13.35
CA PHE A 221 8.52 5.86 -13.05
C PHE A 221 8.58 7.35 -12.75
N PRO A 222 7.88 8.22 -13.49
CA PRO A 222 7.85 9.65 -13.20
C PRO A 222 7.28 9.98 -11.82
N ILE A 223 7.79 11.03 -11.17
CA ILE A 223 7.33 11.51 -9.85
C ILE A 223 5.79 11.68 -9.75
N PRO A 224 5.07 12.19 -10.79
CA PRO A 224 3.62 12.26 -10.74
C PRO A 224 2.94 10.89 -10.55
N ASP A 225 3.48 9.81 -11.14
CA ASP A 225 2.95 8.47 -10.96
C ASP A 225 3.22 7.93 -9.56
N LEU A 226 4.41 8.22 -9.00
CA LEU A 226 4.73 7.89 -7.61
C LEU A 226 3.78 8.61 -6.64
N LYS A 227 3.55 9.91 -6.80
CA LYS A 227 2.62 10.69 -5.97
C LYS A 227 1.18 10.16 -6.05
N ARG A 228 0.75 9.76 -7.25
CA ARG A 228 -0.57 9.18 -7.46
C ARG A 228 -0.72 7.80 -6.79
N THR A 229 0.35 7.00 -6.78
CA THR A 229 0.41 5.74 -6.00
C THR A 229 0.32 6.02 -4.49
N ILE A 230 1.05 7.01 -3.98
CA ILE A 230 0.98 7.45 -2.58
C ILE A 230 -0.43 7.90 -2.19
N ASP A 231 -1.13 8.65 -3.04
CA ASP A 231 -2.51 9.07 -2.77
C ASP A 231 -3.41 7.85 -2.62
N ALA A 232 -3.31 6.87 -3.52
CA ALA A 232 -4.06 5.62 -3.45
C ALA A 232 -3.70 4.77 -2.21
N MET A 233 -2.42 4.73 -1.82
CA MET A 233 -1.97 4.10 -0.57
C MET A 233 -2.62 4.74 0.66
N SER A 234 -2.66 6.07 0.72
CA SER A 234 -3.30 6.81 1.81
C SER A 234 -4.78 6.49 1.91
N TRP A 235 -5.48 6.44 0.78
CA TRP A 235 -6.89 6.07 0.73
C TRP A 235 -7.14 4.63 1.19
N ALA A 236 -6.18 3.73 0.97
CA ALA A 236 -6.20 2.35 1.42
C ALA A 236 -5.66 2.14 2.84
N LYS A 237 -5.22 3.20 3.52
CA LYS A 237 -4.57 3.17 4.84
C LYS A 237 -3.25 2.37 4.89
N LEU A 238 -2.58 2.18 3.75
CA LEU A 238 -1.18 1.75 3.68
C LEU A 238 -0.28 2.88 4.20
N ASN A 239 0.86 2.56 4.81
CA ASN A 239 1.65 3.55 5.56
C ASN A 239 3.17 3.48 5.34
N ILE A 240 3.66 2.54 4.53
CA ILE A 240 5.08 2.44 4.16
C ILE A 240 5.20 2.25 2.65
N PHE A 241 5.87 3.16 1.98
CA PHE A 241 6.27 3.02 0.59
C PHE A 241 7.72 2.54 0.58
N HIS A 242 7.90 1.28 0.20
CA HIS A 242 9.21 0.68 0.01
C HIS A 242 9.68 1.01 -1.41
N TRP A 243 10.57 1.98 -1.53
CA TRP A 243 11.05 2.46 -2.81
C TRP A 243 12.35 1.74 -3.18
N HIS A 244 12.22 0.70 -3.99
CA HIS A 244 13.35 0.01 -4.61
C HIS A 244 13.83 0.85 -5.79
N ILE A 245 14.82 1.71 -5.53
CA ILE A 245 15.13 2.85 -6.41
C ILE A 245 16.29 2.59 -7.38
N VAL A 246 17.13 1.60 -7.12
CA VAL A 246 18.28 1.23 -7.94
C VAL A 246 18.44 -0.29 -7.95
N ASP A 247 18.95 -0.84 -9.06
CA ASP A 247 19.20 -2.27 -9.25
C ASP A 247 20.28 -2.44 -10.35
N ALA A 248 20.55 -3.66 -10.79
CA ALA A 248 21.54 -3.99 -11.82
C ALA A 248 21.26 -3.31 -13.17
N GLN A 249 20.01 -3.00 -13.49
CA GLN A 249 19.58 -2.47 -14.78
C GLN A 249 19.73 -0.95 -14.89
N SER A 250 19.45 -0.18 -13.84
CA SER A 250 19.61 1.27 -13.88
C SER A 250 19.87 1.93 -12.52
N TRP A 251 20.41 3.15 -12.59
CA TRP A 251 20.63 4.05 -11.45
C TRP A 251 19.97 5.40 -11.72
N PRO A 252 18.67 5.58 -11.43
CA PRO A 252 18.00 6.87 -11.66
C PRO A 252 18.25 7.88 -10.54
N LEU A 253 18.74 7.46 -9.37
CA LEU A 253 18.85 8.30 -8.17
C LEU A 253 20.06 9.24 -8.21
N GLN A 254 19.84 10.56 -8.18
CA GLN A 254 20.91 11.51 -7.93
C GLN A 254 21.41 11.38 -6.48
N VAL A 255 22.67 10.96 -6.32
CA VAL A 255 23.33 10.92 -5.01
C VAL A 255 24.30 12.09 -4.87
N THR A 256 24.09 12.92 -3.85
CA THR A 256 24.96 14.07 -3.58
C THR A 256 26.43 13.64 -3.48
N ASN A 257 27.33 14.35 -4.16
CA ASN A 257 28.77 14.06 -4.28
C ASN A 257 29.17 12.79 -5.06
N LEU A 258 28.21 12.02 -5.59
CA LEU A 258 28.48 10.86 -6.46
C LEU A 258 27.73 10.98 -7.82
N PRO A 259 27.91 12.09 -8.56
CA PRO A 259 27.11 12.40 -9.74
C PRO A 259 27.35 11.45 -10.92
N LEU A 260 28.41 10.64 -10.88
CA LEU A 260 28.67 9.68 -11.96
C LEU A 260 27.71 8.49 -11.93
N LEU A 261 27.09 8.19 -10.78
CA LEU A 261 26.18 7.05 -10.65
C LEU A 261 24.96 7.23 -11.55
N ASP A 262 24.24 8.35 -11.42
CA ASP A 262 23.06 8.63 -12.23
C ASP A 262 23.38 9.19 -13.62
N GLN A 263 24.48 9.94 -13.79
CA GLN A 263 24.89 10.41 -15.12
C GLN A 263 25.24 9.27 -16.08
N LYS A 264 25.67 8.11 -15.56
CA LYS A 264 26.04 6.95 -16.38
C LYS A 264 25.12 5.75 -16.24
N GLY A 265 24.41 5.63 -15.11
CA GLY A 265 23.55 4.49 -14.83
C GLY A 265 22.07 4.71 -15.09
N ALA A 266 21.59 5.95 -15.24
CA ALA A 266 20.20 6.19 -15.63
C ALA A 266 19.94 5.79 -17.09
N TYR A 267 18.71 5.36 -17.41
CA TYR A 267 18.32 5.01 -18.78
C TYR A 267 18.49 6.18 -19.77
N SER A 268 18.19 7.40 -19.32
CA SER A 268 18.39 8.61 -20.08
C SER A 268 18.58 9.83 -19.16
N PRO A 269 19.06 10.97 -19.69
CA PRO A 269 19.18 12.20 -18.90
C PRO A 269 17.87 12.70 -18.27
N SER A 270 16.71 12.30 -18.82
CA SER A 270 15.37 12.63 -18.33
C SER A 270 14.78 11.62 -17.35
N GLU A 271 15.37 10.44 -17.22
CA GLU A 271 14.89 9.35 -16.36
C GLU A 271 15.74 9.29 -15.08
N ARG A 272 15.76 10.43 -14.39
CA ARG A 272 16.52 10.64 -13.16
C ARG A 272 15.62 11.24 -12.09
N TYR A 273 15.87 10.86 -10.84
CA TYR A 273 15.27 11.48 -9.66
C TYR A 273 16.26 12.47 -9.07
N LEU A 274 15.97 13.76 -9.23
CA LEU A 274 16.81 14.82 -8.68
C LEU A 274 16.55 15.00 -7.18
N THR A 275 17.55 15.46 -6.43
CA THR A 275 17.46 15.61 -4.96
C THR A 275 16.22 16.41 -4.52
N HIS A 276 15.88 17.48 -5.23
CA HIS A 276 14.71 18.30 -4.88
C HIS A 276 13.37 17.61 -5.19
N GLU A 277 13.33 16.76 -6.22
CA GLU A 277 12.14 15.97 -6.57
C GLU A 277 11.89 14.86 -5.54
N ILE A 278 12.96 14.23 -5.05
CA ILE A 278 12.91 13.24 -3.97
C ILE A 278 12.41 13.88 -2.69
N GLN A 279 12.94 15.04 -2.32
CA GLN A 279 12.50 15.77 -1.13
C GLN A 279 11.01 16.17 -1.22
N ASP A 280 10.57 16.67 -2.37
CA ASP A 280 9.17 17.00 -2.64
C ASP A 280 8.27 15.76 -2.63
N PHE A 281 8.69 14.65 -3.22
CA PHE A 281 7.98 13.38 -3.17
C PHE A 281 7.84 12.85 -1.73
N ILE A 282 8.93 12.83 -0.97
CA ILE A 282 8.93 12.40 0.44
C ILE A 282 8.04 13.32 1.30
N ALA A 283 8.04 14.63 1.04
CA ALA A 283 7.15 15.56 1.72
C ALA A 283 5.67 15.26 1.39
N HIS A 284 5.35 15.00 0.13
CA HIS A 284 4.02 14.57 -0.31
C HIS A 284 3.61 13.28 0.40
N ALA A 285 4.42 12.22 0.34
CA ALA A 285 4.17 10.94 1.00
C ALA A 285 3.92 11.08 2.51
N ASN A 286 4.80 11.81 3.20
CA ASN A 286 4.66 12.01 4.63
C ASN A 286 3.36 12.75 5.00
N SER A 287 2.97 13.77 4.22
CA SER A 287 1.70 14.50 4.42
C SER A 287 0.46 13.62 4.21
N LYS A 288 0.60 12.53 3.45
CA LYS A 288 -0.42 11.50 3.21
C LYS A 288 -0.37 10.35 4.21
N GLY A 289 0.44 10.46 5.27
CA GLY A 289 0.57 9.43 6.28
C GLY A 289 1.33 8.18 5.82
N VAL A 290 2.19 8.32 4.80
CA VAL A 290 2.99 7.25 4.21
C VAL A 290 4.47 7.56 4.39
N ASP A 291 5.19 6.70 5.11
CA ASP A 291 6.64 6.80 5.29
C ASP A 291 7.36 6.22 4.08
N VAL A 292 8.47 6.83 3.65
CA VAL A 292 9.25 6.39 2.50
C VAL A 292 10.51 5.69 3.02
N MET A 293 10.56 4.37 2.82
CA MET A 293 11.75 3.57 3.04
C MET A 293 12.44 3.37 1.69
N VAL A 294 13.64 3.92 1.53
CA VAL A 294 14.45 3.70 0.33
C VAL A 294 15.26 2.43 0.48
N GLU A 295 15.42 1.71 -0.63
CA GLU A 295 16.31 0.57 -0.77
C GLU A 295 17.44 0.88 -1.73
N PHE A 296 18.67 0.66 -1.27
CA PHE A 296 19.82 0.43 -2.14
C PHE A 296 20.27 -1.01 -1.90
N ASP A 297 19.96 -1.88 -2.85
CA ASP A 297 20.24 -3.31 -2.72
C ASP A 297 21.73 -3.62 -2.88
N THR A 298 22.33 -4.28 -1.89
CA THR A 298 23.73 -4.69 -1.95
C THR A 298 23.98 -6.00 -1.21
N PRO A 299 25.01 -6.78 -1.60
CA PRO A 299 25.94 -6.50 -2.68
C PRO A 299 25.51 -7.09 -4.03
N GLY A 300 24.39 -7.83 -4.10
CA GLY A 300 23.74 -8.23 -5.35
C GLY A 300 23.27 -7.01 -6.15
N HIS A 301 22.54 -7.23 -7.25
CA HIS A 301 21.73 -6.17 -7.89
C HIS A 301 22.46 -4.83 -8.16
N THR A 302 23.76 -4.88 -8.48
CA THR A 302 24.63 -3.67 -8.53
C THR A 302 25.48 -3.59 -9.79
N SER A 303 25.10 -4.33 -10.84
CA SER A 303 25.82 -4.30 -12.14
C SER A 303 26.00 -2.87 -12.67
N VAL A 304 24.96 -2.03 -12.57
CA VAL A 304 24.95 -0.62 -13.03
C VAL A 304 26.00 0.25 -12.34
N VAL A 305 26.39 -0.05 -11.09
CA VAL A 305 27.46 0.70 -10.39
C VAL A 305 28.76 0.66 -11.20
N GLY A 306 28.97 -0.43 -11.95
CA GLY A 306 30.12 -0.61 -12.81
C GLY A 306 30.11 0.25 -14.08
N ASP A 307 29.05 1.01 -14.38
CA ASP A 307 29.08 2.04 -15.44
C ASP A 307 29.82 3.30 -14.97
N ALA A 308 29.67 3.62 -13.68
CA ALA A 308 30.41 4.68 -13.02
C ALA A 308 31.81 4.24 -12.57
N TYR A 309 31.89 3.08 -11.92
CA TYR A 309 33.08 2.55 -11.26
C TYR A 309 33.34 1.07 -11.65
N PRO A 310 33.79 0.79 -12.89
CA PRO A 310 33.96 -0.57 -13.40
C PRO A 310 34.84 -1.47 -12.53
N GLU A 311 35.83 -0.89 -11.86
CA GLU A 311 36.78 -1.60 -11.00
C GLU A 311 36.20 -2.02 -9.64
N LEU A 312 34.97 -1.62 -9.31
CA LEU A 312 34.31 -1.94 -8.04
C LEU A 312 33.23 -3.01 -8.16
N VAL A 313 32.94 -3.51 -9.37
CA VAL A 313 31.94 -4.56 -9.61
C VAL A 313 32.62 -5.84 -10.10
N ALA A 314 32.22 -6.97 -9.51
CA ALA A 314 32.59 -8.32 -9.91
C ALA A 314 31.59 -8.86 -10.96
N CYS A 315 32.09 -9.63 -11.92
CA CYS A 315 31.30 -10.37 -12.93
C CYS A 315 30.34 -9.54 -13.78
N LYS A 316 30.57 -8.23 -13.90
CA LYS A 316 29.73 -7.34 -14.70
C LYS A 316 29.60 -7.88 -16.12
N ASN A 317 28.37 -8.11 -16.57
CA ASN A 317 28.03 -8.60 -17.91
C ASN A 317 28.66 -9.96 -18.29
N PHE A 318 29.08 -10.77 -17.31
CA PHE A 318 29.57 -12.12 -17.57
C PHE A 318 28.50 -12.99 -18.23
N LYS A 319 28.93 -13.83 -19.18
CA LYS A 319 28.07 -14.75 -19.92
C LYS A 319 28.50 -16.21 -19.70
N PRO A 320 27.54 -17.15 -19.72
CA PRO A 320 26.10 -16.89 -19.69
C PRO A 320 25.64 -16.30 -18.34
N TRP A 321 24.68 -15.37 -18.35
CA TRP A 321 24.34 -14.58 -17.16
C TRP A 321 23.73 -15.44 -16.04
N TRP A 322 22.95 -16.48 -16.38
CA TRP A 322 22.28 -17.38 -15.42
C TRP A 322 23.23 -18.22 -14.55
N VAL A 323 24.53 -18.17 -14.84
CA VAL A 323 25.56 -18.76 -13.96
C VAL A 323 25.94 -17.80 -12.83
N TYR A 324 25.83 -16.50 -13.07
CA TYR A 324 26.43 -15.44 -12.26
C TYR A 324 25.41 -14.45 -11.66
N ALA A 325 24.13 -14.58 -12.00
CA ALA A 325 23.01 -13.83 -11.44
C ALA A 325 21.69 -14.59 -11.66
N ALA A 326 20.65 -14.24 -10.90
CA ALA A 326 19.30 -14.77 -11.06
C ALA A 326 18.60 -14.23 -12.31
N GLU A 327 18.96 -13.02 -12.74
CA GLU A 327 18.50 -12.38 -13.97
C GLU A 327 19.62 -11.55 -14.63
N PRO A 328 19.53 -11.21 -15.92
CA PRO A 328 20.49 -10.31 -16.56
C PRO A 328 20.21 -8.83 -16.21
N PRO A 329 21.25 -7.98 -16.10
CA PRO A 329 22.66 -8.29 -16.28
C PRO A 329 23.32 -8.86 -15.00
N SER A 330 24.27 -9.77 -15.18
CA SER A 330 25.14 -10.19 -14.07
C SER A 330 26.03 -9.04 -13.59
N GLY A 331 26.31 -9.00 -12.29
CA GLY A 331 27.21 -8.05 -11.67
C GLY A 331 26.85 -7.77 -10.22
N GLN A 332 27.85 -7.76 -9.34
CA GLN A 332 27.68 -7.51 -7.91
C GLN A 332 28.90 -6.77 -7.34
N LEU A 333 28.70 -5.90 -6.35
CA LEU A 333 29.78 -5.12 -5.73
C LEU A 333 30.92 -6.03 -5.24
N ARG A 334 32.16 -5.66 -5.51
CA ARG A 334 33.34 -6.42 -5.09
C ARG A 334 33.59 -6.23 -3.59
N ILE A 335 32.88 -6.97 -2.74
CA ILE A 335 32.88 -6.81 -1.27
C ILE A 335 34.24 -6.95 -0.57
N MET A 336 35.24 -7.52 -1.25
CA MET A 336 36.62 -7.63 -0.75
C MET A 336 37.51 -6.43 -1.08
N ASP A 337 37.08 -5.55 -1.99
CA ASP A 337 37.72 -4.27 -2.27
C ASP A 337 37.22 -3.22 -1.29
N ASP A 338 38.10 -2.71 -0.44
CA ASP A 338 37.76 -1.74 0.59
C ASP A 338 37.20 -0.43 0.01
N ARG A 339 37.50 -0.11 -1.26
CA ARG A 339 36.90 1.03 -1.97
C ARG A 339 35.43 0.79 -2.32
N ALA A 340 35.05 -0.45 -2.64
CA ALA A 340 33.65 -0.80 -2.91
C ALA A 340 32.82 -0.75 -1.62
N VAL A 341 33.39 -1.23 -0.51
CA VAL A 341 32.75 -1.11 0.82
C VAL A 341 32.56 0.36 1.21
N GLU A 342 33.58 1.19 0.98
CA GLU A 342 33.51 2.62 1.29
C GLU A 342 32.51 3.37 0.37
N LEU A 343 32.45 3.02 -0.92
CA LEU A 343 31.43 3.55 -1.83
C LEU A 343 30.02 3.23 -1.33
N ALA A 344 29.76 1.96 -0.97
CA ALA A 344 28.46 1.55 -0.45
C ALA A 344 28.08 2.31 0.82
N LYS A 345 29.02 2.45 1.76
CA LYS A 345 28.82 3.26 2.98
C LYS A 345 28.48 4.71 2.66
N GLN A 346 29.20 5.35 1.73
CA GLN A 346 28.96 6.74 1.34
C GLN A 346 27.59 6.93 0.69
N ILE A 347 27.18 6.00 -0.18
CA ILE A 347 25.84 6.01 -0.76
C ILE A 347 24.79 5.88 0.35
N TYR A 348 24.94 4.90 1.23
CA TYR A 348 24.02 4.68 2.35
C TYR A 348 23.88 5.90 3.25
N THR A 349 24.98 6.50 3.70
CA THR A 349 24.92 7.67 4.58
C THR A 349 24.33 8.87 3.87
N THR A 350 24.66 9.09 2.59
CA THR A 350 24.12 10.21 1.81
C THR A 350 22.61 10.10 1.63
N ILE A 351 22.10 8.93 1.20
CA ILE A 351 20.66 8.71 1.04
C ILE A 351 19.96 8.76 2.41
N ALA A 352 20.56 8.17 3.45
CA ALA A 352 19.99 8.17 4.79
C ALA A 352 19.77 9.59 5.35
N GLN A 353 20.64 10.54 5.01
CA GLN A 353 20.50 11.95 5.40
C GLN A 353 19.40 12.70 4.64
N GLU A 354 19.08 12.28 3.42
CA GLU A 354 18.02 12.87 2.59
C GLU A 354 16.62 12.28 2.92
N VAL A 355 16.57 11.06 3.44
CA VAL A 355 15.34 10.38 3.84
C VAL A 355 15.09 10.61 5.33
N PRO A 356 13.98 11.21 5.77
CA PRO A 356 13.78 11.54 7.19
C PRO A 356 13.20 10.38 8.04
N GLY A 357 12.67 9.31 7.42
CA GLY A 357 12.12 8.16 8.13
C GLY A 357 13.20 7.34 8.86
N THR A 358 12.81 6.46 9.79
CA THR A 358 13.79 5.65 10.56
C THR A 358 14.23 4.36 9.87
N LEU A 359 13.64 4.03 8.73
CA LEU A 359 13.85 2.77 8.03
C LEU A 359 14.75 2.97 6.81
N PHE A 360 15.57 1.96 6.50
CA PHE A 360 16.39 1.91 5.29
C PHE A 360 16.60 0.44 4.90
N SER A 361 16.31 0.06 3.65
CA SER A 361 16.61 -1.29 3.18
C SER A 361 18.00 -1.35 2.55
N THR A 362 18.80 -2.34 2.96
CA THR A 362 20.08 -2.67 2.33
C THR A 362 19.97 -3.84 1.36
N GLY A 363 18.75 -4.36 1.18
CA GLY A 363 18.46 -5.55 0.38
C GLY A 363 19.22 -6.77 0.85
N GLY A 364 20.09 -7.30 0.01
CA GLY A 364 20.93 -8.46 0.28
C GLY A 364 20.32 -9.78 -0.17
N ASP A 365 19.43 -9.72 -1.16
CA ASP A 365 18.91 -10.88 -1.86
C ASP A 365 19.92 -11.41 -2.91
N GLU A 366 19.71 -12.67 -3.28
CA GLU A 366 20.28 -13.32 -4.47
C GLU A 366 21.81 -13.17 -4.70
N VAL A 367 22.59 -12.99 -3.63
CA VAL A 367 24.06 -12.87 -3.70
C VAL A 367 24.67 -14.11 -4.37
N ASN A 368 25.27 -13.92 -5.55
CA ASN A 368 25.72 -15.03 -6.36
C ASN A 368 27.13 -15.50 -5.98
N GLN A 369 27.21 -16.66 -5.33
CA GLN A 369 28.47 -17.25 -4.87
C GLN A 369 29.42 -17.63 -6.03
N LYS A 370 28.88 -18.04 -7.19
CA LYS A 370 29.69 -18.42 -8.36
C LYS A 370 30.38 -17.21 -8.99
N CYS A 371 29.74 -16.04 -8.95
CA CYS A 371 30.39 -14.80 -9.36
C CYS A 371 31.65 -14.56 -8.52
N TYR A 372 31.53 -14.47 -7.19
CA TYR A 372 32.71 -14.25 -6.34
C TYR A 372 33.75 -15.37 -6.44
N GLY A 373 33.31 -16.63 -6.61
CA GLY A 373 34.18 -17.78 -6.82
C GLY A 373 35.04 -17.70 -8.09
N THR A 374 34.61 -16.95 -9.11
CA THR A 374 35.31 -16.82 -10.40
C THR A 374 35.99 -15.46 -10.58
N ASP A 375 35.60 -14.43 -9.83
CA ASP A 375 36.24 -13.12 -9.85
C ASP A 375 37.65 -13.18 -9.23
N LYS A 376 38.67 -13.20 -10.09
CA LYS A 376 40.09 -13.30 -9.68
C LYS A 376 40.51 -12.26 -8.63
N PRO A 377 40.17 -10.96 -8.75
CA PRO A 377 40.49 -9.98 -7.72
C PRO A 377 39.87 -10.32 -6.36
N THR A 378 38.62 -10.80 -6.32
CA THR A 378 37.97 -11.25 -5.08
C THR A 378 38.71 -12.45 -4.49
N GLN A 379 39.04 -13.45 -5.29
CA GLN A 379 39.75 -14.65 -4.82
C GLN A 379 41.16 -14.35 -4.28
N ASP A 380 41.89 -13.45 -4.95
CA ASP A 380 43.20 -13.00 -4.49
C ASP A 380 43.11 -12.24 -3.16
N ALA A 381 42.10 -11.37 -3.02
CA ALA A 381 41.86 -10.64 -1.79
C ALA A 381 41.47 -11.58 -0.63
N LEU A 382 40.60 -12.57 -0.87
CA LEU A 382 40.22 -13.60 0.12
C LEU A 382 41.44 -14.40 0.58
N THR A 383 42.26 -14.85 -0.36
CA THR A 383 43.49 -15.61 -0.07
C THR A 383 44.48 -14.77 0.73
N SER A 384 44.74 -13.53 0.30
CA SER A 384 45.70 -12.64 0.96
C SER A 384 45.28 -12.24 2.38
N LYS A 385 43.97 -12.08 2.63
CA LYS A 385 43.40 -11.73 3.95
C LYS A 385 43.04 -12.96 4.78
N ASN A 386 43.29 -14.19 4.28
CA ASN A 386 42.91 -15.45 4.90
C ASN A 386 41.46 -15.46 5.40
N MET A 387 40.54 -15.08 4.51
CA MET A 387 39.12 -14.87 4.81
C MET A 387 38.24 -15.72 3.89
N THR A 388 37.18 -16.31 4.43
CA THR A 388 36.15 -16.99 3.65
C THR A 388 35.18 -15.98 3.03
N LEU A 389 34.45 -16.40 2.00
CA LEU A 389 33.47 -15.52 1.36
C LEU A 389 32.32 -15.14 2.31
N THR A 390 31.88 -16.04 3.19
CA THR A 390 30.87 -15.74 4.21
C THR A 390 31.37 -14.71 5.23
N GLU A 391 32.63 -14.80 5.68
CA GLU A 391 33.23 -13.79 6.56
C GLU A 391 33.35 -12.43 5.86
N ALA A 392 33.68 -12.43 4.56
CA ALA A 392 33.71 -11.22 3.74
C ALA A 392 32.34 -10.57 3.61
N LEU A 393 31.30 -11.37 3.34
CA LEU A 393 29.92 -10.90 3.25
C LEU A 393 29.45 -10.35 4.59
N PHE A 394 29.69 -11.07 5.69
CA PHE A 394 29.40 -10.58 7.04
C PHE A 394 30.08 -9.25 7.33
N ARG A 395 31.37 -9.12 6.99
CA ARG A 395 32.13 -7.87 7.15
C ARG A 395 31.47 -6.73 6.37
N PHE A 396 31.13 -6.95 5.11
CA PHE A 396 30.49 -5.94 4.26
C PHE A 396 29.14 -5.49 4.84
N VAL A 397 28.25 -6.44 5.14
CA VAL A 397 26.91 -6.17 5.70
C VAL A 397 27.01 -5.46 7.06
N ASN A 398 27.90 -5.93 7.95
CA ASN A 398 28.03 -5.34 9.27
C ASN A 398 28.56 -3.90 9.21
N GLN A 399 29.55 -3.62 8.35
CA GLN A 399 30.11 -2.27 8.22
C GLN A 399 29.12 -1.27 7.59
N THR A 400 28.39 -1.70 6.57
CA THR A 400 27.39 -0.85 5.90
C THR A 400 26.19 -0.58 6.81
N GLN A 401 25.67 -1.60 7.50
CA GLN A 401 24.61 -1.41 8.48
C GLN A 401 25.06 -0.58 9.69
N GLN A 402 26.32 -0.68 10.14
CA GLN A 402 26.85 0.19 11.19
C GLN A 402 26.84 1.67 10.76
N ALA A 403 27.21 1.96 9.50
CA ALA A 403 27.12 3.31 8.96
C ALA A 403 25.68 3.83 8.94
N LEU A 404 24.72 3.00 8.52
CA LEU A 404 23.29 3.35 8.56
C LEU A 404 22.76 3.60 9.98
N ARG A 405 23.14 2.76 10.95
CA ARG A 405 22.76 2.95 12.35
C ARG A 405 23.32 4.25 12.93
N ALA A 406 24.51 4.67 12.50
CA ALA A 406 25.08 5.96 12.90
C ALA A 406 24.24 7.16 12.41
N GLU A 407 23.51 7.00 11.29
CA GLU A 407 22.53 7.97 10.77
C GLU A 407 21.12 7.78 11.39
N GLY A 408 20.98 6.94 12.42
CA GLY A 408 19.72 6.68 13.11
C GLY A 408 18.75 5.77 12.36
N LYS A 409 19.22 5.02 11.36
CA LYS A 409 18.39 4.09 10.57
C LYS A 409 18.37 2.69 11.18
N THR A 410 17.22 2.03 11.04
CA THR A 410 17.03 0.61 11.28
C THR A 410 17.14 -0.15 9.96
N PRO A 411 18.11 -1.06 9.81
CA PRO A 411 18.27 -1.84 8.59
C PRO A 411 17.11 -2.81 8.36
N VAL A 412 16.66 -2.86 7.10
CA VAL A 412 15.75 -3.88 6.57
C VAL A 412 16.52 -4.67 5.51
N ILE A 413 16.35 -5.98 5.50
CA ILE A 413 17.04 -6.89 4.57
C ILE A 413 16.09 -7.94 4.01
N TRP A 414 16.45 -8.55 2.89
CA TRP A 414 15.84 -9.78 2.43
C TRP A 414 16.33 -10.99 3.25
N GLU A 415 15.63 -12.12 3.15
CA GLU A 415 15.78 -13.24 4.09
C GLU A 415 17.06 -14.08 3.90
N GLU A 416 17.69 -14.00 2.73
CA GLU A 416 18.84 -14.81 2.32
C GLU A 416 20.04 -14.63 3.25
N LEU A 417 20.37 -13.38 3.61
CA LEU A 417 21.48 -13.11 4.54
C LEU A 417 21.34 -13.89 5.85
N VAL A 418 20.11 -14.12 6.30
CA VAL A 418 19.81 -14.80 7.56
C VAL A 418 19.62 -16.31 7.37
N LEU A 419 18.95 -16.73 6.29
CA LEU A 419 18.57 -18.12 6.08
C LEU A 419 19.62 -18.93 5.32
N ASP A 420 20.24 -18.35 4.29
CA ASP A 420 21.12 -19.05 3.36
C ASP A 420 22.59 -18.80 3.75
N ASP A 421 22.97 -17.54 3.94
CA ASP A 421 24.33 -17.16 4.37
C ASP A 421 24.55 -17.36 5.87
N ASN A 422 23.47 -17.62 6.62
CA ASN A 422 23.48 -17.89 8.05
C ASN A 422 24.16 -16.79 8.89
N LEU A 423 24.03 -15.52 8.48
CA LEU A 423 24.61 -14.39 9.19
C LEU A 423 23.85 -14.08 10.47
N THR A 424 24.59 -13.68 11.51
CA THR A 424 24.04 -13.14 12.76
C THR A 424 24.22 -11.64 12.78
N LEU A 425 23.13 -10.91 12.53
CA LEU A 425 23.08 -9.46 12.40
C LEU A 425 22.53 -8.82 13.69
N GLY A 426 22.53 -7.49 13.74
CA GLY A 426 22.00 -6.75 14.89
C GLY A 426 20.53 -7.11 15.18
N SER A 427 20.15 -7.19 16.46
CA SER A 427 18.79 -7.56 16.88
C SER A 427 17.72 -6.53 16.48
N ASP A 428 18.15 -5.32 16.12
CA ASP A 428 17.34 -4.28 15.51
C ASP A 428 17.01 -4.55 14.03
N THR A 429 17.73 -5.45 13.36
CA THR A 429 17.50 -5.77 11.94
C THR A 429 16.11 -6.35 11.73
N ILE A 430 15.42 -5.86 10.70
CA ILE A 430 14.12 -6.36 10.25
C ILE A 430 14.33 -7.19 8.99
N VAL A 431 13.67 -8.34 8.90
CA VAL A 431 13.84 -9.27 7.77
C VAL A 431 12.54 -9.35 6.96
N ALA A 432 12.61 -9.06 5.67
CA ALA A 432 11.52 -9.22 4.73
C ALA A 432 11.52 -10.65 4.15
N VAL A 433 10.42 -11.36 4.37
CA VAL A 433 10.26 -12.78 4.00
C VAL A 433 9.55 -12.88 2.66
N TRP A 434 10.30 -13.14 1.59
CA TRP A 434 9.79 -13.00 0.22
C TRP A 434 9.67 -14.31 -0.57
N ARG A 435 10.56 -15.30 -0.40
CA ARG A 435 10.54 -16.48 -1.29
C ARG A 435 9.33 -17.37 -1.06
N SER A 436 8.90 -17.51 0.19
CA SER A 436 7.68 -18.24 0.55
C SER A 436 7.21 -17.85 1.96
N SER A 437 5.89 -17.80 2.14
CA SER A 437 5.29 -17.50 3.44
C SER A 437 5.71 -18.47 4.56
N VAL A 438 6.13 -19.69 4.21
CA VAL A 438 6.59 -20.70 5.19
C VAL A 438 7.93 -20.34 5.84
N ASN A 439 8.74 -19.50 5.20
CA ASN A 439 10.06 -19.08 5.71
C ASN A 439 9.94 -18.15 6.93
N ALA A 440 8.77 -17.56 7.16
CA ALA A 440 8.50 -16.70 8.30
C ALA A 440 8.89 -17.36 9.63
N ARG A 441 8.53 -18.63 9.82
CA ARG A 441 8.89 -19.39 11.03
C ARG A 441 10.40 -19.54 11.19
N SER A 442 11.12 -19.81 10.11
CA SER A 442 12.57 -20.00 10.14
C SER A 442 13.31 -18.73 10.56
N VAL A 443 12.88 -17.58 10.05
CA VAL A 443 13.44 -16.27 10.44
C VAL A 443 13.08 -15.91 11.89
N LEU A 444 11.84 -16.14 12.30
CA LEU A 444 11.39 -15.90 13.68
C LEU A 444 12.13 -16.78 14.69
N ASN A 445 12.44 -18.03 14.34
CA ASN A 445 13.23 -18.94 15.18
C ASN A 445 14.67 -18.47 15.38
N LYS A 446 15.19 -17.64 14.47
CA LYS A 446 16.49 -16.96 14.60
C LYS A 446 16.40 -15.67 15.44
N GLY A 447 15.22 -15.30 15.92
CA GLY A 447 15.01 -14.18 16.84
C GLY A 447 14.75 -12.82 16.18
N TYR A 448 14.67 -12.75 14.85
CA TYR A 448 14.43 -11.49 14.14
C TYR A 448 12.96 -11.10 14.11
N ARG A 449 12.73 -9.80 13.88
CA ARG A 449 11.41 -9.27 13.53
C ARG A 449 11.24 -9.38 12.02
N ILE A 450 10.02 -9.66 11.57
CA ILE A 450 9.73 -9.90 10.16
C ILE A 450 8.70 -8.95 9.58
N VAL A 451 8.79 -8.77 8.27
CA VAL A 451 7.75 -8.21 7.41
C VAL A 451 7.41 -9.28 6.38
N HIS A 452 6.13 -9.62 6.26
CA HIS A 452 5.68 -10.52 5.21
C HIS A 452 5.75 -9.84 3.85
N ALA A 453 6.42 -10.48 2.90
CA ALA A 453 6.56 -10.04 1.52
C ALA A 453 6.42 -11.23 0.55
N ALA A 454 5.68 -12.27 0.96
CA ALA A 454 5.82 -13.59 0.36
C ALA A 454 5.28 -13.70 -1.08
N SER A 455 6.09 -14.24 -1.99
CA SER A 455 5.82 -14.35 -3.43
C SER A 455 4.60 -15.21 -3.73
N ASP A 456 4.30 -16.20 -2.89
CA ASP A 456 3.13 -17.06 -2.98
C ASP A 456 1.80 -16.33 -2.72
N PHE A 457 1.84 -15.09 -2.22
CA PHE A 457 0.65 -14.27 -1.97
C PHE A 457 0.72 -12.85 -2.55
N THR A 458 1.81 -12.11 -2.34
CA THR A 458 1.81 -10.63 -2.41
C THR A 458 2.65 -10.03 -3.53
N TYR A 459 3.25 -10.85 -4.39
CA TYR A 459 3.93 -10.38 -5.61
C TYR A 459 2.91 -10.06 -6.69
N LEU A 460 2.87 -8.81 -7.12
CA LEU A 460 1.88 -8.28 -8.05
C LEU A 460 2.34 -8.43 -9.51
N ASP A 461 3.63 -8.57 -9.75
CA ASP A 461 4.25 -8.83 -11.05
C ASP A 461 4.02 -10.28 -11.55
N CYS A 462 3.74 -11.25 -10.67
CA CYS A 462 3.50 -12.64 -11.10
C CYS A 462 2.24 -12.82 -11.95
N GLY A 463 2.24 -13.87 -12.80
CA GLY A 463 1.10 -14.28 -13.61
C GLY A 463 1.05 -13.70 -15.01
N ILE A 464 2.12 -13.03 -15.44
CA ILE A 464 2.30 -12.51 -16.79
C ILE A 464 3.32 -13.40 -17.54
N GLY A 465 3.38 -13.29 -18.87
CA GLY A 465 4.28 -14.10 -19.69
C GLY A 465 5.74 -13.81 -19.41
N GLU A 466 6.62 -14.77 -19.68
CA GLU A 466 8.07 -14.62 -19.53
C GLU A 466 8.61 -13.42 -20.34
N TRP A 467 9.56 -12.68 -19.76
CA TRP A 467 10.23 -11.56 -20.40
C TRP A 467 11.57 -11.96 -21.03
N LEU A 468 12.14 -13.09 -20.62
CA LEU A 468 13.30 -13.71 -21.25
C LEU A 468 12.91 -14.33 -22.61
N GLY A 469 13.61 -13.92 -23.67
CA GLY A 469 13.16 -14.16 -25.05
C GLY A 469 13.31 -15.59 -25.61
N ASN A 470 13.69 -16.58 -24.81
CA ASN A 470 14.01 -17.94 -25.29
C ASN A 470 13.02 -19.03 -24.85
N GLU A 471 11.91 -18.67 -24.20
CA GLU A 471 10.90 -19.63 -23.70
C GLU A 471 9.49 -19.29 -24.21
N THR A 472 9.04 -19.98 -25.27
CA THR A 472 7.76 -19.69 -25.94
C THR A 472 6.53 -19.96 -25.08
N ASP A 473 6.64 -20.90 -24.15
CA ASP A 473 5.59 -21.25 -23.19
C ASP A 473 5.96 -20.76 -21.77
N GLY A 474 6.95 -19.85 -21.68
CA GLY A 474 7.45 -19.33 -20.42
C GLY A 474 6.43 -18.44 -19.72
N THR A 475 6.40 -18.54 -18.40
CA THR A 475 5.61 -17.69 -17.51
C THR A 475 6.53 -16.97 -16.55
N SER A 476 6.04 -15.93 -15.86
CA SER A 476 6.79 -15.35 -14.74
C SER A 476 7.25 -16.44 -13.76
N TRP A 477 8.44 -16.25 -13.18
CA TRP A 477 9.07 -17.25 -12.30
C TRP A 477 8.20 -17.60 -11.07
N CYS A 478 7.33 -16.67 -10.66
CA CYS A 478 6.48 -16.76 -9.48
C CYS A 478 5.01 -17.05 -9.79
N ASP A 479 4.71 -17.61 -10.95
CA ASP A 479 3.36 -18.02 -11.35
C ASP A 479 2.63 -18.88 -10.30
N PRO A 480 1.29 -18.88 -10.26
CA PRO A 480 0.36 -18.14 -11.14
C PRO A 480 0.10 -16.70 -10.68
N PHE A 481 -0.71 -15.94 -11.43
CA PHE A 481 -1.21 -14.62 -11.06
C PHE A 481 -1.80 -14.59 -9.64
N LYS A 482 -1.31 -13.66 -8.81
CA LYS A 482 -1.84 -13.49 -7.44
C LYS A 482 -3.12 -12.68 -7.48
N THR A 483 -4.26 -13.37 -7.41
CA THR A 483 -5.58 -12.74 -7.37
C THR A 483 -5.80 -11.95 -6.07
N TRP A 484 -6.72 -10.99 -6.08
CA TRP A 484 -7.07 -10.27 -4.84
C TRP A 484 -7.62 -11.22 -3.77
N GLN A 485 -8.36 -12.28 -4.14
CA GLN A 485 -8.84 -13.29 -3.19
C GLN A 485 -7.68 -14.08 -2.58
N LYS A 486 -6.68 -14.45 -3.38
CA LYS A 486 -5.49 -15.15 -2.89
C LYS A 486 -4.77 -14.28 -1.87
N ILE A 487 -4.49 -13.02 -2.19
CA ILE A 487 -3.89 -12.04 -1.26
C ILE A 487 -4.74 -11.93 0.01
N TYR A 488 -6.05 -11.71 -0.13
CA TYR A 488 -6.97 -11.51 0.98
C TYR A 488 -7.06 -12.74 1.92
N SER A 489 -6.88 -13.93 1.37
CA SER A 489 -6.89 -15.19 2.15
C SER A 489 -5.66 -15.37 3.05
N PHE A 490 -4.61 -14.57 2.89
CA PHE A 490 -3.35 -14.75 3.60
C PHE A 490 -3.50 -14.56 5.11
N ASN A 491 -3.18 -15.59 5.91
CA ASN A 491 -3.10 -15.47 7.37
C ASN A 491 -1.64 -15.22 7.81
N PRO A 492 -1.30 -14.02 8.31
CA PRO A 492 0.07 -13.67 8.71
C PRO A 492 0.64 -14.52 9.85
N TYR A 493 -0.20 -15.25 10.59
CA TYR A 493 0.19 -16.08 11.73
C TYR A 493 0.33 -17.57 11.40
N THR A 494 0.17 -17.95 10.14
CA THR A 494 0.26 -19.34 9.69
C THR A 494 1.62 -19.93 10.07
N ASN A 495 1.62 -21.09 10.75
CA ASN A 495 2.82 -21.78 11.22
C ASN A 495 3.71 -20.96 12.18
N VAL A 496 3.17 -19.91 12.83
CA VAL A 496 3.87 -19.11 13.83
C VAL A 496 3.30 -19.37 15.22
N SER A 497 4.18 -19.44 16.24
CA SER A 497 3.75 -19.59 17.63
C SER A 497 3.26 -18.26 18.22
N HIS A 498 2.30 -18.30 19.15
CA HIS A 498 1.71 -17.09 19.76
C HIS A 498 2.76 -16.18 20.42
N SER A 499 3.82 -16.74 21.01
CA SER A 499 4.90 -15.96 21.62
C SER A 499 5.70 -15.13 20.62
N GLN A 500 5.64 -15.47 19.32
CA GLN A 500 6.35 -14.78 18.24
C GLN A 500 5.47 -13.77 17.49
N TYR A 501 4.18 -13.63 17.81
CA TYR A 501 3.28 -12.74 17.06
C TYR A 501 3.75 -11.28 17.07
N ASN A 502 4.28 -10.80 18.19
CA ASN A 502 4.82 -9.43 18.31
C ASN A 502 6.08 -9.17 17.48
N GLN A 503 6.74 -10.22 16.96
CA GLN A 503 7.87 -10.08 16.05
C GLN A 503 7.41 -9.89 14.59
N ILE A 504 6.14 -10.15 14.27
CA ILE A 504 5.56 -9.88 12.95
C ILE A 504 5.10 -8.42 12.91
N LEU A 505 5.85 -7.57 12.20
CA LEU A 505 5.56 -6.13 12.15
C LEU A 505 4.37 -5.82 11.22
N GLY A 506 4.09 -6.72 10.29
CA GLY A 506 3.03 -6.63 9.28
C GLY A 506 3.49 -7.24 7.96
N GLY A 507 3.18 -6.58 6.85
CA GLY A 507 3.60 -7.02 5.53
C GLY A 507 3.35 -6.00 4.44
N GLN A 508 3.68 -6.39 3.21
CA GLN A 508 3.62 -5.51 2.05
C GLN A 508 3.29 -6.27 0.76
N ALA A 509 2.60 -5.58 -0.15
CA ALA A 509 2.52 -6.01 -1.54
C ALA A 509 3.76 -5.52 -2.30
N LEU A 510 4.15 -6.24 -3.34
CA LEU A 510 5.37 -5.95 -4.10
C LEU A 510 5.03 -5.84 -5.57
N LEU A 511 5.51 -4.79 -6.22
CA LEU A 511 5.52 -4.70 -7.67
C LEU A 511 6.97 -4.51 -8.13
N TRP A 512 7.61 -5.64 -8.48
CA TRP A 512 8.83 -5.62 -9.28
C TRP A 512 8.52 -5.16 -10.70
N SER A 513 9.50 -4.58 -11.39
CA SER A 513 9.25 -3.80 -12.59
C SER A 513 9.97 -4.28 -13.85
N GLU A 514 10.39 -5.54 -13.93
CA GLU A 514 10.89 -6.16 -15.17
C GLU A 514 9.89 -5.99 -16.32
N GLN A 515 8.59 -6.07 -15.99
CA GLN A 515 7.47 -5.91 -16.93
C GLN A 515 6.40 -4.92 -16.42
N ALA A 516 6.76 -4.02 -15.49
CA ALA A 516 5.88 -2.95 -15.04
C ALA A 516 6.47 -1.59 -15.42
N ASP A 517 5.64 -0.68 -15.90
CA ASP A 517 6.02 0.67 -16.28
C ASP A 517 4.85 1.65 -16.01
N PRO A 518 4.99 2.96 -16.30
CA PRO A 518 3.89 3.91 -16.14
C PRO A 518 2.59 3.53 -16.86
N GLN A 519 2.63 2.70 -17.90
CA GLN A 519 1.44 2.33 -18.67
C GLN A 519 0.57 1.31 -17.96
N ASN A 520 1.15 0.38 -17.20
CA ASN A 520 0.41 -0.69 -16.52
C ASN A 520 0.44 -0.63 -14.99
N LEU A 521 1.16 0.32 -14.39
CA LEU A 521 1.30 0.53 -12.94
C LEU A 521 -0.01 0.32 -12.16
N ASP A 522 -1.03 1.08 -12.50
CA ASP A 522 -2.29 1.10 -11.76
C ASP A 522 -3.07 -0.20 -11.88
N THR A 523 -3.04 -0.79 -13.07
CA THR A 523 -3.77 -2.01 -13.37
C THR A 523 -3.15 -3.20 -12.66
N LEU A 524 -1.83 -3.17 -12.44
CA LEU A 524 -1.13 -4.17 -11.66
C LEU A 524 -1.35 -3.96 -10.16
N LEU A 525 -1.22 -2.74 -9.66
CA LEU A 525 -1.38 -2.41 -8.24
C LEU A 525 -2.81 -2.59 -7.75
N TRP A 526 -3.77 -1.92 -8.40
CA TRP A 526 -5.11 -1.71 -7.86
C TRP A 526 -6.14 -2.54 -8.63
N PRO A 527 -7.01 -3.28 -7.93
CA PRO A 527 -7.28 -3.26 -6.49
C PRO A 527 -6.52 -4.33 -5.67
N ARG A 528 -5.54 -5.05 -6.22
CA ARG A 528 -4.87 -6.14 -5.49
C ARG A 528 -4.16 -5.68 -4.22
N ALA A 529 -3.49 -4.53 -4.24
CA ALA A 529 -2.89 -3.93 -3.07
C ALA A 529 -3.92 -3.51 -1.99
N LEU A 530 -5.19 -3.29 -2.36
CA LEU A 530 -6.27 -3.10 -1.37
C LEU A 530 -6.47 -4.35 -0.51
N ALA A 531 -6.37 -5.55 -1.11
CA ALA A 531 -6.47 -6.81 -0.38
C ALA A 531 -5.39 -6.92 0.69
N ALA A 532 -4.13 -6.61 0.34
CA ALA A 532 -3.03 -6.59 1.31
C ALA A 532 -3.27 -5.53 2.40
N ALA A 533 -3.76 -4.35 2.04
CA ALA A 533 -4.05 -3.29 2.99
C ALA A 533 -5.06 -3.73 4.07
N GLU A 534 -6.14 -4.43 3.69
CA GLU A 534 -7.11 -4.94 4.66
C GLU A 534 -6.55 -6.10 5.49
N VAL A 535 -5.79 -7.02 4.89
CA VAL A 535 -5.13 -8.13 5.59
C VAL A 535 -4.30 -7.64 6.78
N TYR A 536 -3.56 -6.55 6.62
CA TYR A 536 -2.72 -5.99 7.68
C TYR A 536 -3.40 -4.87 8.49
N TRP A 537 -4.54 -4.34 8.03
CA TRP A 537 -5.35 -3.41 8.83
C TRP A 537 -6.20 -4.16 9.86
N THR A 538 -6.99 -5.15 9.43
CA THR A 538 -7.82 -5.96 10.35
C THR A 538 -6.99 -7.04 11.02
N GLY A 539 -5.91 -7.49 10.39
CA GLY A 539 -5.19 -8.68 10.82
C GLY A 539 -6.03 -9.94 10.61
N ALA A 540 -5.60 -11.06 11.16
CA ALA A 540 -6.46 -12.24 11.22
C ALA A 540 -7.41 -12.04 12.41
N GLU A 541 -8.52 -11.31 12.21
CA GLU A 541 -9.48 -11.02 13.28
C GLU A 541 -10.15 -12.31 13.81
N HIS A 542 -10.36 -12.32 15.14
CA HIS A 542 -11.04 -13.32 15.98
C HIS A 542 -10.25 -14.54 16.49
N SER A 543 -9.23 -14.33 17.33
CA SER A 543 -9.03 -15.22 18.48
C SER A 543 -9.69 -14.60 19.71
N ILE A 544 -11.02 -14.72 19.81
CA ILE A 544 -11.66 -14.64 21.13
C ILE A 544 -11.40 -16.03 21.75
N ASP A 545 -10.71 -16.06 22.88
CA ASP A 545 -10.52 -17.28 23.69
C ASP A 545 -9.75 -18.44 23.04
N GLY A 546 -8.61 -18.14 22.38
CA GLY A 546 -7.66 -19.18 21.95
C GLY A 546 -8.13 -20.07 20.79
N GLN A 547 -9.17 -19.66 20.06
CA GLN A 547 -9.56 -20.27 18.80
C GLN A 547 -8.79 -19.67 17.61
N ALA A 548 -8.61 -20.48 16.56
CA ALA A 548 -8.02 -20.02 15.30
C ALA A 548 -8.85 -18.86 14.73
N PRO A 549 -8.21 -17.82 14.15
CA PRO A 549 -8.92 -16.71 13.52
C PRO A 549 -9.96 -17.20 12.52
N ALA A 550 -11.12 -16.53 12.47
CA ALA A 550 -12.10 -16.82 11.44
C ALA A 550 -11.47 -16.61 10.05
N ALA A 551 -11.64 -17.58 9.15
CA ALA A 551 -11.12 -17.44 7.79
C ALA A 551 -11.75 -16.22 7.11
N ARG A 552 -10.92 -15.38 6.47
CA ARG A 552 -11.43 -14.22 5.74
C ARG A 552 -12.36 -14.65 4.62
N ASN A 553 -13.52 -14.02 4.54
CA ASN A 553 -14.55 -14.36 3.58
C ASN A 553 -14.52 -13.39 2.39
N SER A 554 -14.03 -13.85 1.24
CA SER A 554 -13.99 -13.04 0.02
C SER A 554 -15.39 -12.68 -0.51
N ILE A 555 -16.43 -13.47 -0.22
CA ILE A 555 -17.80 -13.15 -0.63
C ILE A 555 -18.31 -11.93 0.14
N GLU A 556 -17.98 -11.82 1.43
CA GLU A 556 -18.32 -10.65 2.25
C GLU A 556 -17.53 -9.41 1.83
N ALA A 557 -16.24 -9.58 1.52
CA ALA A 557 -15.36 -8.48 1.17
C ALA A 557 -15.59 -7.91 -0.23
N LEU A 558 -16.03 -8.75 -1.18
CA LEU A 558 -16.16 -8.40 -2.59
C LEU A 558 -16.99 -7.12 -2.86
N PRO A 559 -18.16 -6.92 -2.25
CA PRO A 559 -18.91 -5.68 -2.45
C PRO A 559 -18.19 -4.43 -1.92
N ARG A 560 -17.42 -4.55 -0.82
CA ARG A 560 -16.67 -3.43 -0.23
C ARG A 560 -15.46 -3.04 -1.10
N ILE A 561 -14.70 -4.01 -1.58
CA ILE A 561 -13.56 -3.74 -2.48
C ILE A 561 -14.04 -3.21 -3.84
N HIS A 562 -15.21 -3.62 -4.33
CA HIS A 562 -15.85 -3.00 -5.50
C HIS A 562 -16.07 -1.51 -5.26
N ASP A 563 -16.68 -1.15 -4.12
CA ASP A 563 -16.95 0.26 -3.79
C ASP A 563 -15.67 1.10 -3.83
N MET A 564 -14.63 0.62 -3.14
CA MET A 564 -13.33 1.29 -3.12
C MET A 564 -12.69 1.39 -4.51
N ARG A 565 -12.76 0.31 -5.31
CA ARG A 565 -12.24 0.31 -6.68
C ARG A 565 -12.94 1.34 -7.56
N TYR A 566 -14.27 1.45 -7.49
CA TYR A 566 -15.01 2.44 -8.27
C TYR A 566 -14.71 3.88 -7.82
N ARG A 567 -14.53 4.13 -6.51
CA ARG A 567 -14.07 5.43 -6.00
C ARG A 567 -12.68 5.77 -6.52
N MET A 568 -11.74 4.82 -6.49
CA MET A 568 -10.39 5.00 -7.04
C MET A 568 -10.43 5.38 -8.53
N VAL A 569 -11.29 4.75 -9.33
CA VAL A 569 -11.48 5.10 -10.75
C VAL A 569 -12.00 6.53 -10.93
N GLN A 570 -12.95 6.99 -10.10
CA GLN A 570 -13.41 8.38 -10.14
C GLN A 570 -12.28 9.37 -9.82
N ARG A 571 -11.39 8.97 -8.91
CA ARG A 571 -10.18 9.71 -8.53
C ARG A 571 -8.98 9.47 -9.48
N LYS A 572 -9.24 8.98 -10.70
CA LYS A 572 -8.28 8.83 -11.81
C LYS A 572 -7.21 7.75 -11.63
N ILE A 573 -7.41 6.80 -10.73
CA ILE A 573 -6.62 5.56 -10.70
C ILE A 573 -7.17 4.60 -11.74
N ARG A 574 -6.32 4.07 -12.63
CA ARG A 574 -6.72 3.06 -13.62
C ARG A 574 -6.84 1.65 -13.00
N ALA A 575 -7.63 1.52 -11.94
CA ALA A 575 -7.78 0.28 -11.19
C ALA A 575 -8.52 -0.81 -12.00
N THR A 576 -7.97 -2.01 -12.04
CA THR A 576 -8.49 -3.16 -12.78
C THR A 576 -9.90 -3.55 -12.30
N PRO A 577 -10.87 -3.83 -13.19
CA PRO A 577 -12.17 -4.38 -12.79
C PRO A 577 -12.04 -5.76 -12.14
N LEU A 578 -12.75 -5.99 -11.03
CA LEU A 578 -12.77 -7.30 -10.36
C LEU A 578 -13.75 -8.30 -10.99
N GLN A 579 -14.84 -7.80 -11.56
CA GLN A 579 -15.93 -8.56 -12.18
C GLN A 579 -16.61 -7.72 -13.26
N PRO A 580 -17.44 -8.32 -14.15
CA PRO A 580 -18.33 -7.56 -15.00
C PRO A 580 -19.17 -6.56 -14.19
N GLN A 581 -19.43 -5.38 -14.75
CA GLN A 581 -20.26 -4.37 -14.09
C GLN A 581 -21.63 -4.91 -13.68
N TYR A 582 -22.20 -5.84 -14.45
CA TYR A 582 -23.44 -6.54 -14.09
C TYR A 582 -23.39 -7.13 -12.66
N CYS A 583 -22.29 -7.79 -12.31
CA CYS A 583 -22.04 -8.44 -11.02
C CYS A 583 -21.81 -7.43 -9.90
N ALA A 584 -21.04 -6.38 -10.17
CA ALA A 584 -20.77 -5.32 -9.20
C ALA A 584 -22.06 -4.61 -8.73
N LEU A 585 -23.10 -4.57 -9.57
CA LEU A 585 -24.40 -3.97 -9.25
C LEU A 585 -25.41 -4.96 -8.65
N ARG A 586 -25.06 -6.24 -8.56
CA ARG A 586 -25.96 -7.33 -8.16
C ARG A 586 -25.22 -8.30 -7.26
N ILE A 587 -25.06 -7.88 -6.01
CA ILE A 587 -24.34 -8.63 -4.99
C ILE A 587 -24.91 -10.05 -4.90
N GLY A 588 -24.02 -11.05 -4.96
CA GLY A 588 -24.37 -12.47 -4.84
C GLY A 588 -24.80 -13.16 -6.13
N GLU A 589 -25.30 -12.44 -7.14
CA GLU A 589 -25.79 -13.04 -8.40
C GLU A 589 -24.69 -13.70 -9.25
N CYS A 590 -23.42 -13.34 -9.02
CA CYS A 590 -22.27 -13.89 -9.72
C CYS A 590 -21.41 -14.80 -8.85
N ASN A 591 -21.94 -15.28 -7.72
CA ASN A 591 -21.26 -16.31 -6.94
C ASN A 591 -21.34 -17.64 -7.72
N GLY A 592 -20.19 -18.21 -8.06
CA GLY A 592 -20.11 -19.55 -8.63
C GLY A 592 -20.42 -20.63 -7.59
N PRO A 593 -20.56 -21.91 -8.01
CA PRO A 593 -20.60 -23.02 -7.06
C PRO A 593 -19.33 -23.00 -6.17
N PRO A 594 -19.43 -23.46 -4.90
CA PRO A 594 -18.24 -23.65 -4.06
C PRO A 594 -17.20 -24.47 -4.82
N ALA A 595 -15.95 -24.00 -4.80
CA ALA A 595 -14.83 -24.68 -5.43
C ALA A 595 -14.47 -25.99 -4.71
#